data_AF-A0A6H1MPM7-F1
#
_entry.id   AF-A0A6H1MPM7-F1
#
_cell.length_a   1.000
_cell.length_b   1.000
_cell.length_c   1.000
_cell.angle_alpha   90.00
_cell.angle_beta   90.00
_cell.angle_gamma   90.00
#
_symmetry.space_group_name_H-M   'P 1'
#
loop_
_entity.id
_entity.type
_entity.pdbx_description
1 polymer ?
#
loop_
_entity_poly.entity_id
_entity_poly.type
_entity_poly.pdbx_seq_one_letter_code
_entity_poly.pdbx_strand_id
1 'polypeptide(L)'
;MPAAVPRSAWAARMSSAKFSANRSQRSQRRGQARTTSSVAKDLAAFVEWVNTECQHRGHTDLIPDDGRGHLTTSRFRRTLAWFIRRRPRGLIAASIQYAHLHTRMLQGYAGTYESGFPDEYAFEDWLYRLENLAEDEQALSQGEHVSGPAADAYRYRVTAAGREFAGRVLTSDRQARDLLGNQLLQIHHGMGMTCVLNPQTAACQLRGAVDDPTVTPDTDDCRPQCVNLARIDRDIAHVEQQARHLAEIVADPLAPPIRHAREQHELTRLKQIIEAHEKGRGQQ
;
A
#
# COMPACT_ATOMS: atom_id res chain seq x y z
N MET A 1 12.00 61.15 -37.65
CA MET A 1 11.15 62.35 -37.46
C MET A 1 9.87 62.16 -38.26
N PRO A 2 8.71 62.62 -37.76
CA PRO A 2 7.70 61.72 -37.16
C PRO A 2 6.27 61.94 -37.70
N ALA A 3 5.29 61.37 -36.97
CA ALA A 3 3.83 61.62 -36.94
C ALA A 3 2.97 60.69 -37.83
N ALA A 4 2.22 59.71 -37.29
CA ALA A 4 1.07 59.75 -36.35
C ALA A 4 -0.28 59.95 -37.06
N VAL A 5 -1.15 58.94 -37.01
CA VAL A 5 -2.62 59.06 -37.17
C VAL A 5 -3.29 58.00 -36.25
N PRO A 6 -4.43 58.31 -35.60
CA PRO A 6 -4.63 58.00 -34.19
C PRO A 6 -5.51 56.78 -33.90
N ARG A 7 -5.31 56.20 -32.71
CA ARG A 7 -6.29 55.33 -32.03
C ARG A 7 -7.36 56.24 -31.41
N SER A 8 -8.58 56.21 -31.92
CA SER A 8 -9.72 56.76 -31.20
C SER A 8 -11.01 56.04 -31.57
N ALA A 9 -11.90 56.00 -30.58
CA ALA A 9 -13.33 55.70 -30.66
C ALA A 9 -13.75 54.23 -30.57
N TRP A 10 -13.55 53.64 -29.39
CA TRP A 10 -14.62 52.88 -28.73
C TRP A 10 -14.78 53.41 -27.31
N ALA A 11 -15.55 54.49 -27.19
CA ALA A 11 -16.00 55.03 -25.92
C ALA A 11 -17.38 54.46 -25.59
N ALA A 12 -17.61 54.29 -24.28
CA ALA A 12 -18.89 54.17 -23.59
C ALA A 12 -19.59 52.81 -23.54
N ARG A 13 -19.31 52.07 -22.45
CA ARG A 13 -20.25 51.89 -21.32
C ARG A 13 -19.61 51.04 -20.21
N MET A 14 -18.80 51.67 -19.36
CA MET A 14 -18.52 51.16 -18.01
C MET A 14 -19.18 52.11 -17.02
N SER A 15 -20.30 51.68 -16.44
CA SER A 15 -20.87 52.35 -15.29
C SER A 15 -20.10 51.92 -14.04
N SER A 16 -19.74 52.94 -13.25
CA SER A 16 -18.94 52.90 -12.04
C SER A 16 -19.31 51.81 -11.05
N ALA A 17 -18.34 50.93 -10.75
CA ALA A 17 -18.20 50.37 -9.41
C ALA A 17 -16.82 50.77 -8.90
N LYS A 18 -16.81 51.67 -7.91
CA LYS A 18 -15.62 52.17 -7.24
C LYS A 18 -14.86 50.99 -6.63
N PHE A 19 -13.70 50.65 -7.16
CA PHE A 19 -12.71 49.85 -6.42
C PHE A 19 -12.15 50.73 -5.30
N SER A 20 -12.86 50.75 -4.17
CA SER A 20 -12.27 51.22 -2.92
C SER A 20 -11.13 50.27 -2.59
N ALA A 21 -9.90 50.79 -2.56
CA ALA A 21 -8.72 50.10 -2.09
C ALA A 21 -8.86 49.87 -0.58
N ASN A 22 -9.70 48.92 -0.19
CA ASN A 22 -9.74 48.43 1.16
C ASN A 22 -8.56 47.48 1.31
N ARG A 23 -7.47 48.00 1.89
CA ARG A 23 -6.33 47.22 2.36
C ARG A 23 -6.80 46.35 3.52
N SER A 24 -7.62 45.35 3.22
CA SER A 24 -8.09 44.40 4.22
C SER A 24 -6.90 43.60 4.67
N GLN A 25 -6.75 43.55 5.99
CA GLN A 25 -5.74 42.81 6.72
C GLN A 25 -5.53 41.45 6.06
N ARG A 26 -4.27 41.10 5.78
CA ARG A 26 -3.87 39.73 5.50
C ARG A 26 -4.32 38.87 6.70
N SER A 27 -5.53 38.32 6.62
CA SER A 27 -5.90 37.21 7.47
C SER A 27 -4.95 36.09 7.08
N GLN A 28 -4.11 35.66 8.02
CA GLN A 28 -3.53 34.33 7.91
C GLN A 28 -4.70 33.40 7.63
N ARG A 29 -4.75 32.82 6.42
CA ARG A 29 -5.70 31.77 6.10
C ARG A 29 -5.43 30.68 7.12
N ARG A 30 -6.25 30.58 8.17
CA ARG A 30 -6.35 29.37 8.99
C ARG A 30 -6.67 28.28 7.99
N GLY A 31 -5.68 27.47 7.62
CA GLY A 31 -5.80 26.42 6.62
C GLY A 31 -6.75 25.37 7.13
N GLN A 32 -8.05 25.61 7.04
CA GLN A 32 -9.06 24.61 7.26
C GLN A 32 -9.20 23.83 5.95
N ALA A 33 -8.93 22.53 6.01
CA ALA A 33 -9.17 21.64 4.90
C ALA A 33 -10.65 21.73 4.50
N ARG A 34 -10.94 21.72 3.20
CA ARG A 34 -12.31 21.69 2.69
C ARG A 34 -13.01 20.42 3.18
N THR A 35 -14.24 20.56 3.64
CA THR A 35 -15.04 19.42 4.09
C THR A 35 -15.51 18.58 2.90
N THR A 36 -15.76 17.29 3.10
CA THR A 36 -16.28 16.39 2.06
C THR A 36 -17.59 16.90 1.45
N SER A 37 -18.45 17.54 2.26
CA SER A 37 -19.70 18.15 1.79
C SER A 37 -19.47 19.40 0.94
N SER A 38 -18.47 20.22 1.25
CA SER A 38 -18.07 21.34 0.39
C SER A 38 -17.58 20.85 -0.95
N VAL A 39 -16.73 19.81 -0.97
CA VAL A 39 -16.19 19.27 -2.22
C VAL A 39 -17.28 18.63 -3.08
N ALA A 40 -18.26 17.94 -2.48
CA ALA A 40 -19.39 17.40 -3.24
C ALA A 40 -20.23 18.49 -3.92
N LYS A 41 -20.43 19.65 -3.25
CA LYS A 41 -21.11 20.80 -3.86
C LYS A 41 -20.31 21.41 -4.99
N ASP A 42 -19.01 21.57 -4.82
CA ASP A 42 -18.14 22.10 -5.88
C ASP A 42 -18.14 21.18 -7.10
N LEU A 43 -18.13 19.85 -6.90
CA LEU A 43 -18.22 18.87 -7.98
C LEU A 43 -19.56 18.96 -8.72
N ALA A 44 -20.68 19.16 -8.02
CA ALA A 44 -21.98 19.36 -8.65
C ALA A 44 -22.01 20.64 -9.50
N ALA A 45 -21.50 21.76 -8.96
CA ALA A 45 -21.39 23.02 -9.69
C ALA A 45 -20.47 22.90 -10.92
N PHE A 46 -19.40 22.11 -10.82
CA PHE A 46 -18.51 21.82 -11.95
C PHE A 46 -19.22 21.03 -13.06
N VAL A 47 -19.98 19.98 -12.70
CA VAL A 47 -20.76 19.20 -13.67
C VAL A 47 -21.79 20.08 -14.38
N GLU A 48 -22.50 20.91 -13.63
CA GLU A 48 -23.46 21.87 -14.19
C GLU A 48 -22.79 22.82 -15.18
N TRP A 49 -21.67 23.43 -14.77
CA TRP A 49 -20.90 24.34 -15.63
C TRP A 49 -20.41 23.65 -16.92
N VAL A 50 -19.87 22.43 -16.83
CA VAL A 50 -19.42 21.66 -18.02
C VAL A 50 -20.60 21.41 -18.96
N ASN A 51 -21.73 20.96 -18.42
CA ASN A 51 -22.90 20.63 -19.22
C ASN A 51 -23.49 21.88 -19.89
N THR A 52 -23.54 23.02 -19.21
CA THR A 52 -23.94 24.30 -19.79
C THR A 52 -22.99 24.72 -20.91
N GLU A 53 -21.68 24.60 -20.71
CA GLU A 53 -20.69 25.00 -21.72
C GLU A 53 -20.74 24.09 -22.95
N CYS A 54 -20.92 22.77 -22.77
CA CYS A 54 -21.11 21.84 -23.87
C CYS A 54 -22.37 22.17 -24.68
N GLN A 55 -23.48 22.50 -24.03
CA GLN A 55 -24.71 22.95 -24.71
C GLN A 55 -24.48 24.26 -25.49
N HIS A 56 -23.82 25.23 -24.87
CA HIS A 56 -23.51 26.52 -25.51
C HIS A 56 -22.64 26.36 -26.76
N ARG A 57 -21.73 25.39 -26.78
CA ARG A 57 -20.81 25.11 -27.89
C ARG A 57 -21.32 24.06 -28.87
N GLY A 58 -22.49 23.46 -28.62
CA GLY A 58 -23.08 22.42 -29.47
C GLY A 58 -22.39 21.05 -29.38
N HIS A 59 -21.68 20.77 -28.27
CA HIS A 59 -21.10 19.45 -28.02
C HIS A 59 -22.13 18.49 -27.42
N THR A 60 -22.11 17.23 -27.85
CA THR A 60 -22.97 16.15 -27.34
C THR A 60 -22.41 15.44 -26.11
N ASP A 61 -21.17 15.76 -25.73
CA ASP A 61 -20.40 15.06 -24.70
C ASP A 61 -20.71 15.62 -23.30
N LEU A 62 -21.99 15.57 -22.91
CA LEU A 62 -22.43 15.94 -21.57
C LEU A 62 -21.94 14.90 -20.55
N ILE A 63 -21.69 15.34 -19.31
CA ILE A 63 -21.53 14.43 -18.17
C ILE A 63 -22.93 13.95 -17.77
N PRO A 64 -23.28 12.67 -18.02
CA PRO A 64 -24.61 12.16 -17.76
C PRO A 64 -24.83 11.92 -16.27
N ASP A 65 -26.09 11.99 -15.82
CA ASP A 65 -26.48 11.50 -14.51
C ASP A 65 -26.43 9.96 -14.50
N ASP A 66 -25.74 9.41 -13.52
CA ASP A 66 -25.59 7.96 -13.35
C ASP A 66 -26.63 7.35 -12.39
N GLY A 67 -27.57 8.16 -11.88
CA GLY A 67 -28.67 7.71 -11.02
C GLY A 67 -28.25 7.23 -9.63
N ARG A 68 -26.97 7.37 -9.26
CA ARG A 68 -26.41 6.94 -7.97
C ARG A 68 -26.12 8.10 -7.02
N GLY A 69 -26.75 9.24 -7.29
CA GLY A 69 -26.60 10.48 -6.52
C GLY A 69 -25.32 11.26 -6.82
N HIS A 70 -25.04 12.27 -6.02
CA HIS A 70 -23.97 13.24 -6.27
C HIS A 70 -22.57 12.60 -6.41
N LEU A 71 -21.74 13.20 -7.27
CA LEU A 71 -20.32 12.86 -7.33
C LEU A 71 -19.63 13.27 -6.02
N THR A 72 -18.87 12.34 -5.44
CA THR A 72 -18.10 12.59 -4.21
C THR A 72 -16.63 12.25 -4.44
N THR A 73 -15.76 12.76 -3.57
CA THR A 73 -14.32 12.41 -3.58
C THR A 73 -14.08 10.91 -3.49
N SER A 74 -14.93 10.19 -2.74
CA SER A 74 -14.89 8.73 -2.64
C SER A 74 -15.17 8.08 -3.99
N ARG A 75 -16.14 8.58 -4.77
CA ARG A 75 -16.44 8.04 -6.12
C ARG A 75 -15.27 8.26 -7.09
N PHE A 76 -14.67 9.45 -7.11
CA PHE A 76 -13.45 9.69 -7.90
C PHE A 76 -12.30 8.78 -7.50
N ARG A 77 -12.07 8.62 -6.19
CA ARG A 77 -11.04 7.70 -5.67
C ARG A 77 -11.30 6.26 -6.08
N ARG A 78 -12.56 5.80 -6.06
CA ARG A 78 -12.96 4.46 -6.53
C ARG A 78 -12.68 4.27 -8.01
N THR A 79 -13.04 5.24 -8.84
CA THR A 79 -12.83 5.18 -10.30
C THR A 79 -11.35 5.18 -10.64
N LEU A 80 -10.55 6.07 -10.04
CA LEU A 80 -9.10 6.11 -10.27
C LEU A 80 -8.40 4.84 -9.76
N ALA A 81 -8.79 4.33 -8.58
CA ALA A 81 -8.28 3.06 -8.07
C ALA A 81 -8.58 1.89 -9.02
N TRP A 82 -9.76 1.87 -9.63
CA TRP A 82 -10.12 0.89 -10.64
C TRP A 82 -9.23 0.97 -11.88
N PHE A 83 -8.91 2.18 -12.37
CA PHE A 83 -8.03 2.36 -13.54
C PHE A 83 -6.57 2.02 -13.25
N ILE A 84 -6.02 2.49 -12.12
CA ILE A 84 -4.64 2.18 -11.72
C ILE A 84 -4.49 0.68 -11.56
N ARG A 85 -5.45 0.01 -10.92
CA ARG A 85 -5.41 -1.43 -10.64
C ARG A 85 -5.41 -2.30 -11.90
N ARG A 86 -5.99 -1.84 -13.00
CA ARG A 86 -6.06 -2.56 -14.29
C ARG A 86 -4.85 -2.36 -15.20
N ARG A 87 -3.76 -1.80 -14.66
CA ARG A 87 -2.47 -1.71 -15.34
C ARG A 87 -1.54 -2.81 -14.77
N PRO A 88 -0.52 -3.26 -15.53
CA PRO A 88 0.54 -4.11 -14.98
C PRO A 88 1.12 -3.48 -13.71
N ARG A 89 1.31 -4.26 -12.64
CA ARG A 89 1.72 -3.80 -11.30
C ARG A 89 0.76 -2.78 -10.66
N GLY A 90 -0.45 -2.66 -11.19
CA GLY A 90 -1.46 -1.68 -10.81
C GLY A 90 -1.95 -1.83 -9.37
N LEU A 91 -1.92 -3.05 -8.83
CA LEU A 91 -2.28 -3.32 -7.44
C LEU A 91 -1.28 -2.68 -6.46
N ILE A 92 0.02 -2.86 -6.70
CA ILE A 92 1.10 -2.26 -5.91
C ILE A 92 1.06 -0.74 -6.08
N ALA A 93 0.94 -0.26 -7.33
CA ALA A 93 0.84 1.16 -7.62
C ALA A 93 -0.36 1.83 -6.93
N ALA A 94 -1.53 1.19 -6.94
CA ALA A 94 -2.71 1.70 -6.24
C ALA A 94 -2.55 1.65 -4.71
N SER A 95 -1.87 0.64 -4.18
CA SER A 95 -1.61 0.52 -2.74
C SER A 95 -0.68 1.65 -2.27
N ILE A 96 0.38 1.93 -3.03
CA ILE A 96 1.30 3.05 -2.79
C ILE A 96 0.58 4.40 -2.96
N GLN A 97 -0.13 4.61 -4.08
CA GLN A 97 -0.80 5.88 -4.40
C GLN A 97 -1.82 6.32 -3.35
N TYR A 98 -2.51 5.37 -2.73
CA TYR A 98 -3.50 5.66 -1.71
C TYR A 98 -3.01 5.45 -0.28
N ALA A 99 -1.71 5.15 -0.11
CA ALA A 99 -1.13 4.77 1.17
C ALA A 99 -2.00 3.73 1.91
N HIS A 100 -2.62 2.82 1.16
CA HIS A 100 -3.36 1.73 1.76
C HIS A 100 -2.32 0.77 2.32
N LEU A 101 -2.25 0.69 3.64
CA LEU A 101 -1.37 -0.23 4.36
C LEU A 101 -1.61 -1.70 3.97
N HIS A 102 -2.71 -2.01 3.26
CA HIS A 102 -3.07 -3.37 2.85
C HIS A 102 -3.81 -3.42 1.49
N THR A 103 -3.35 -4.29 0.57
CA THR A 103 -3.91 -4.50 -0.79
C THR A 103 -5.39 -4.92 -0.77
N ARG A 104 -5.82 -5.67 0.25
CA ARG A 104 -7.22 -6.06 0.55
C ARG A 104 -8.23 -4.90 0.52
N MET A 105 -7.85 -3.66 0.88
CA MET A 105 -8.76 -2.50 0.76
C MET A 105 -9.09 -2.16 -0.71
N LEU A 106 -8.21 -2.53 -1.65
CA LEU A 106 -8.48 -2.37 -3.08
C LEU A 106 -9.45 -3.43 -3.62
N GLN A 107 -9.62 -4.58 -2.94
CA GLN A 107 -10.56 -5.64 -3.36
C GLN A 107 -12.00 -5.12 -3.45
N GLY A 108 -12.40 -4.18 -2.58
CA GLY A 108 -13.70 -3.51 -2.66
C GLY A 108 -13.90 -2.59 -3.87
N TYR A 109 -12.84 -2.30 -4.65
CA TYR A 109 -12.91 -1.50 -5.89
C TYR A 109 -13.05 -2.33 -7.15
N ALA A 110 -12.90 -3.66 -7.09
CA ALA A 110 -12.79 -4.47 -8.31
C ALA A 110 -14.06 -5.20 -8.77
N GLY A 111 -15.16 -5.14 -8.02
CA GLY A 111 -16.42 -5.77 -8.43
C GLY A 111 -16.57 -7.21 -7.96
N THR A 112 -17.75 -7.78 -8.19
CA THR A 112 -18.22 -9.10 -7.72
C THR A 112 -17.62 -10.26 -8.51
N TYR A 113 -17.82 -11.49 -8.00
CA TYR A 113 -17.35 -12.78 -8.54
C TYR A 113 -17.64 -12.99 -10.05
N GLU A 114 -18.71 -12.40 -10.59
CA GLU A 114 -19.08 -12.47 -12.02
C GLU A 114 -18.07 -11.81 -12.97
N SER A 115 -17.11 -11.02 -12.45
CA SER A 115 -16.11 -10.33 -13.27
C SER A 115 -14.83 -11.15 -13.54
N GLY A 116 -14.69 -12.37 -13.03
CA GLY A 116 -13.47 -13.20 -13.17
C GLY A 116 -12.25 -12.70 -12.37
N PHE A 117 -12.41 -11.56 -11.70
CA PHE A 117 -11.36 -10.79 -11.06
C PHE A 117 -10.68 -11.42 -9.83
N PRO A 118 -11.36 -12.23 -8.99
CA PRO A 118 -10.66 -12.97 -7.94
C PRO A 118 -9.55 -13.88 -8.49
N ASP A 119 -9.66 -14.33 -9.74
CA ASP A 119 -8.69 -15.22 -10.37
C ASP A 119 -7.46 -14.40 -10.81
N GLU A 120 -7.65 -13.25 -11.45
CA GLU A 120 -6.57 -12.30 -11.80
C GLU A 120 -5.75 -11.87 -10.56
N TYR A 121 -6.41 -11.63 -9.43
CA TYR A 121 -5.73 -11.32 -8.17
C TYR A 121 -4.86 -12.49 -7.68
N ALA A 122 -5.35 -13.73 -7.81
CA ALA A 122 -4.62 -14.91 -7.40
C ALA A 122 -3.37 -15.13 -8.28
N PHE A 123 -3.46 -14.80 -9.58
CA PHE A 123 -2.33 -14.85 -10.49
C PHE A 123 -1.24 -13.84 -10.11
N GLU A 124 -1.60 -12.59 -9.83
CA GLU A 124 -0.64 -11.56 -9.38
C GLU A 124 -0.01 -11.90 -8.01
N ASP A 125 -0.79 -12.39 -7.05
CA ASP A 125 -0.26 -12.84 -5.74
C ASP A 125 0.70 -14.02 -5.93
N TRP A 126 0.38 -14.93 -6.83
CA TRP A 126 1.24 -16.07 -7.15
C TRP A 126 2.58 -15.63 -7.78
N LEU A 127 2.55 -14.71 -8.75
CA LEU A 127 3.77 -14.14 -9.34
C LEU A 127 4.62 -13.44 -8.28
N TYR A 128 4.02 -12.63 -7.42
CA TYR A 128 4.72 -11.96 -6.33
C TYR A 128 5.40 -12.95 -5.37
N ARG A 129 4.70 -14.04 -5.02
CA ARG A 129 5.28 -15.10 -4.17
C ARG A 129 6.46 -15.80 -4.85
N LEU A 130 6.40 -16.02 -6.17
CA LEU A 130 7.51 -16.58 -6.91
C LEU A 130 8.72 -15.64 -7.00
N GLU A 131 8.49 -14.34 -7.18
CA GLU A 131 9.56 -13.34 -7.17
C GLU A 131 10.31 -13.36 -5.82
N ASN A 132 9.58 -13.31 -4.69
CA ASN A 132 10.20 -13.39 -3.37
C ASN A 132 10.94 -14.71 -3.16
N LEU A 133 10.37 -15.82 -3.61
CA LEU A 133 10.99 -17.14 -3.49
C LEU A 133 12.30 -17.24 -4.28
N ALA A 134 12.36 -16.63 -5.46
CA ALA A 134 13.57 -16.58 -6.27
C ALA A 134 14.66 -15.73 -5.59
N GLU A 135 14.28 -14.61 -4.98
CA GLU A 135 15.19 -13.80 -4.15
C GLU A 135 15.71 -14.61 -2.94
N ASP A 136 14.83 -15.36 -2.28
CA ASP A 136 15.16 -16.23 -1.16
C ASP A 136 16.11 -17.37 -1.55
N GLU A 137 15.86 -18.04 -2.68
CA GLU A 137 16.73 -19.10 -3.18
C GLU A 137 18.12 -18.54 -3.51
N GLN A 138 18.16 -17.38 -4.17
CA GLN A 138 19.42 -16.71 -4.46
C GLN A 138 20.17 -16.33 -3.19
N ALA A 139 19.49 -15.73 -2.20
CA ALA A 139 20.12 -15.34 -0.93
C ALA A 139 20.64 -16.56 -0.15
N LEU A 140 19.86 -17.65 -0.08
CA LEU A 140 20.30 -18.90 0.53
C LEU A 140 21.52 -19.50 -0.18
N SER A 141 21.55 -19.46 -1.52
CA SER A 141 22.71 -19.95 -2.30
C SER A 141 23.98 -19.13 -2.05
N GLN A 142 23.83 -17.86 -1.69
CA GLN A 142 24.92 -16.96 -1.31
C GLN A 142 25.33 -17.08 0.17
N GLY A 143 24.67 -17.96 0.93
CA GLY A 143 24.99 -18.23 2.33
C GLY A 143 24.21 -17.36 3.33
N GLU A 144 23.03 -16.85 2.97
CA GLU A 144 22.15 -16.14 3.93
C GLU A 144 21.88 -17.03 5.16
N HIS A 145 22.14 -16.46 6.34
CA HIS A 145 21.87 -17.12 7.59
C HIS A 145 20.37 -17.03 7.92
N VAL A 146 19.82 -18.13 8.42
CA VAL A 146 18.43 -18.26 8.83
C VAL A 146 18.39 -18.83 10.23
N SER A 147 17.62 -18.19 11.12
CA SER A 147 17.41 -18.63 12.50
C SER A 147 15.92 -18.66 12.86
N GLY A 148 15.62 -19.17 14.06
CA GLY A 148 14.25 -19.27 14.58
C GLY A 148 13.63 -20.66 14.41
N PRO A 149 12.47 -20.90 15.05
CA PRO A 149 11.82 -22.21 15.09
C PRO A 149 11.44 -22.74 13.70
N ALA A 150 11.17 -21.87 12.73
CA ALA A 150 10.82 -22.28 11.37
C ALA A 150 12.00 -22.28 10.38
N ALA A 151 13.25 -22.14 10.84
CA ALA A 151 14.42 -22.02 9.95
C ALA A 151 14.58 -23.22 9.00
N ASP A 152 14.46 -24.44 9.51
CA ASP A 152 14.58 -25.65 8.69
C ASP A 152 13.43 -25.76 7.67
N ALA A 153 12.20 -25.42 8.10
CA ALA A 153 11.04 -25.40 7.22
C ALA A 153 11.17 -24.33 6.13
N TYR A 154 11.73 -23.17 6.44
CA TYR A 154 12.07 -22.13 5.45
C TYR A 154 13.04 -22.67 4.40
N ARG A 155 14.21 -23.19 4.83
CA ARG A 155 15.24 -23.74 3.93
C ARG A 155 14.68 -24.84 3.03
N TYR A 156 13.90 -25.75 3.62
CA TYR A 156 13.22 -26.82 2.88
C TYR A 156 12.27 -26.26 1.83
N ARG A 157 11.38 -25.34 2.21
CA ARG A 157 10.36 -24.81 1.30
C ARG A 157 11.00 -24.04 0.15
N VAL A 158 11.97 -23.16 0.42
CA VAL A 158 12.68 -22.40 -0.63
C VAL A 158 13.33 -23.35 -1.63
N THR A 159 14.09 -24.34 -1.15
CA THR A 159 14.79 -25.31 -2.01
C THR A 159 13.83 -26.21 -2.81
N ALA A 160 12.74 -26.67 -2.18
CA ALA A 160 11.76 -27.52 -2.83
C ALA A 160 10.95 -26.76 -3.89
N ALA A 161 10.61 -25.50 -3.60
CA ALA A 161 9.82 -24.66 -4.47
C ALA A 161 10.56 -24.25 -5.74
N GLY A 162 11.86 -23.98 -5.65
CA GLY A 162 12.71 -23.77 -6.83
C GLY A 162 12.65 -24.95 -7.80
N ARG A 163 12.60 -26.18 -7.29
CA ARG A 163 12.43 -27.40 -8.11
C ARG A 163 11.01 -27.59 -8.64
N GLU A 164 9.99 -27.29 -7.84
CA GLU A 164 8.59 -27.52 -8.23
C GLU A 164 8.08 -26.51 -9.26
N PHE A 165 8.52 -25.25 -9.18
CA PHE A 165 7.99 -24.16 -10.01
C PHE A 165 8.89 -23.76 -11.17
N ALA A 166 10.14 -24.25 -11.23
CA ALA A 166 11.04 -23.98 -12.35
C ALA A 166 10.42 -24.38 -13.70
N GLY A 167 10.34 -23.41 -14.62
CA GLY A 167 9.86 -23.62 -15.99
C GLY A 167 8.34 -23.84 -16.11
N ARG A 168 7.57 -23.66 -15.03
CA ARG A 168 6.12 -23.87 -15.06
C ARG A 168 5.40 -22.69 -15.73
N VAL A 169 4.66 -22.96 -16.80
CA VAL A 169 3.79 -21.98 -17.47
C VAL A 169 2.36 -22.20 -17.00
N LEU A 170 1.73 -21.19 -16.41
CA LEU A 170 0.30 -21.23 -16.12
C LEU A 170 -0.50 -20.83 -17.34
N THR A 171 -1.55 -21.58 -17.64
CA THR A 171 -2.44 -21.32 -18.77
C THR A 171 -3.79 -20.74 -18.34
N SER A 172 -4.05 -20.63 -17.04
CA SER A 172 -5.25 -20.00 -16.49
C SER A 172 -5.05 -19.49 -15.07
N ASP A 173 -5.79 -18.45 -14.71
CA ASP A 173 -5.78 -17.85 -13.38
C ASP A 173 -6.31 -18.80 -12.28
N ARG A 174 -7.18 -19.75 -12.65
CA ARG A 174 -7.69 -20.78 -11.73
C ARG A 174 -6.57 -21.69 -11.24
N GLN A 175 -5.63 -22.04 -12.11
CA GLN A 175 -4.43 -22.80 -11.73
C GLN A 175 -3.56 -22.01 -10.75
N ALA A 176 -3.47 -20.69 -10.90
CA ALA A 176 -2.72 -19.86 -9.97
C ALA A 176 -3.34 -19.90 -8.57
N ARG A 177 -4.67 -19.85 -8.46
CA ARG A 177 -5.35 -19.99 -7.17
C ARG A 177 -5.08 -21.34 -6.49
N ASP A 178 -5.14 -22.44 -7.24
CA ASP A 178 -4.85 -23.76 -6.67
C ASP A 178 -3.40 -23.83 -6.17
N LEU A 179 -2.47 -23.17 -6.86
CA LEU A 179 -1.07 -23.08 -6.46
C LEU A 179 -0.84 -22.20 -5.24
N LEU A 180 -1.65 -21.16 -5.01
CA LEU A 180 -1.55 -20.37 -3.78
C LEU A 180 -1.76 -21.22 -2.53
N GLY A 181 -2.57 -22.28 -2.59
CA GLY A 181 -2.73 -23.25 -1.51
C GLY A 181 -1.52 -24.16 -1.29
N ASN A 182 -0.53 -24.18 -2.19
CA ASN A 182 0.66 -24.99 -2.04
C ASN A 182 1.50 -24.48 -0.86
N GLN A 183 1.79 -25.38 0.08
CA GLN A 183 2.57 -25.10 1.28
C GLN A 183 3.96 -24.54 1.00
N LEU A 184 4.55 -24.85 -0.15
CA LEU A 184 5.83 -24.30 -0.58
C LEU A 184 5.80 -22.79 -0.84
N LEU A 185 4.64 -22.23 -1.22
CA LEU A 185 4.42 -20.80 -1.44
C LEU A 185 3.92 -20.06 -0.19
N GLN A 186 3.83 -20.75 0.95
CA GLN A 186 3.36 -20.19 2.21
C GLN A 186 4.53 -19.61 3.02
N ILE A 187 5.27 -18.69 2.40
CA ILE A 187 6.33 -17.89 3.01
C ILE A 187 5.93 -16.42 2.87
N HIS A 188 5.86 -15.70 3.98
CA HIS A 188 5.40 -14.31 4.03
C HIS A 188 6.43 -13.44 4.74
N HIS A 189 7.02 -12.50 4.02
CA HIS A 189 7.93 -11.52 4.59
C HIS A 189 7.16 -10.36 5.21
N GLY A 190 7.64 -9.90 6.36
CA GLY A 190 7.16 -8.73 7.06
C GLY A 190 8.33 -7.86 7.50
N MET A 191 8.04 -6.81 8.28
CA MET A 191 9.07 -5.89 8.75
C MET A 191 9.94 -6.55 9.83
N GLY A 192 11.13 -6.99 9.42
CA GLY A 192 12.08 -7.67 10.31
C GLY A 192 11.63 -9.07 10.73
N MET A 193 10.86 -9.78 9.90
CA MET A 193 10.42 -11.13 10.16
C MET A 193 10.06 -11.86 8.87
N THR A 194 10.18 -13.19 8.88
CA THR A 194 9.70 -14.07 7.82
C THR A 194 8.82 -15.18 8.41
N CYS A 195 7.57 -15.29 7.95
CA CYS A 195 6.59 -16.26 8.45
C CYS A 195 6.49 -17.42 7.47
N VAL A 196 6.91 -18.60 7.92
CA VAL A 196 6.71 -19.87 7.23
C VAL A 196 5.35 -20.40 7.65
N LEU A 197 4.30 -19.92 6.99
CA LEU A 197 2.94 -20.08 7.48
C LEU A 197 2.56 -21.56 7.54
N ASN A 198 2.13 -21.96 8.73
CA ASN A 198 1.21 -23.06 8.97
C ASN A 198 -0.01 -22.48 9.69
N PRO A 199 -1.18 -22.37 9.03
CA PRO A 199 -2.37 -21.74 9.62
C PRO A 199 -2.81 -22.38 10.94
N GLN A 200 -2.56 -23.67 11.15
CA GLN A 200 -2.97 -24.40 12.35
C GLN A 200 -2.15 -24.05 13.60
N THR A 201 -0.93 -23.56 13.42
CA THR A 201 0.03 -23.27 14.50
C THR A 201 0.41 -21.80 14.58
N ALA A 202 -0.18 -20.95 13.74
CA ALA A 202 0.05 -19.52 13.75
C ALA A 202 -0.46 -18.90 15.06
N ALA A 203 0.39 -18.12 15.72
CA ALA A 203 0.02 -17.40 16.95
C ALA A 203 -0.47 -15.96 16.67
N CYS A 204 -0.29 -15.49 15.43
CA CYS A 204 -0.83 -14.21 14.94
C CYS A 204 -2.27 -14.39 14.48
N GLN A 205 -2.96 -13.28 14.24
CA GLN A 205 -4.23 -13.31 13.52
C GLN A 205 -4.05 -13.81 12.08
N LEU A 206 -5.06 -14.49 11.57
CA LEU A 206 -5.13 -14.92 10.18
C LEU A 206 -6.13 -14.07 9.41
N ARG A 207 -5.79 -13.75 8.17
CA ARG A 207 -6.63 -12.98 7.26
C ARG A 207 -7.34 -13.92 6.29
N GLY A 208 -8.24 -14.75 6.79
CA GLY A 208 -8.96 -15.77 6.03
C GLY A 208 -9.37 -16.92 6.94
N ALA A 209 -10.04 -17.93 6.38
CA ALA A 209 -10.24 -19.18 7.11
C ALA A 209 -8.96 -20.03 7.06
N VAL A 210 -8.75 -20.87 8.06
CA VAL A 210 -7.59 -21.77 8.15
C VAL A 210 -7.46 -22.69 6.92
N ASP A 211 -8.60 -23.11 6.36
CA ASP A 211 -8.67 -23.99 5.20
C ASP A 211 -8.74 -23.24 3.85
N ASP A 212 -8.65 -21.91 3.87
CA ASP A 212 -8.67 -21.09 2.67
C ASP A 212 -7.29 -21.12 1.98
N PRO A 213 -7.18 -21.51 0.70
CA PRO A 213 -5.92 -21.48 -0.06
C PRO A 213 -5.25 -20.09 -0.11
N THR A 214 -6.05 -19.03 0.07
CA THR A 214 -5.62 -17.63 0.06
C THR A 214 -5.42 -17.04 1.45
N VAL A 215 -5.43 -17.88 2.50
CA VAL A 215 -5.12 -17.46 3.86
C VAL A 215 -3.73 -16.84 3.93
N THR A 216 -3.62 -15.78 4.72
CA THR A 216 -2.35 -15.05 4.94
C THR A 216 -2.23 -14.71 6.43
N PRO A 217 -1.00 -14.68 6.97
CA PRO A 217 -0.78 -14.19 8.33
C PRO A 217 -1.00 -12.68 8.37
N ASP A 218 -1.39 -12.17 9.53
CA ASP A 218 -1.18 -10.77 9.84
C ASP A 218 0.28 -10.54 10.25
N THR A 219 1.10 -10.08 9.30
CA THR A 219 2.55 -9.85 9.51
C THR A 219 2.83 -8.78 10.56
N ASP A 220 1.89 -7.88 10.80
CA ASP A 220 2.01 -6.82 11.82
C ASP A 220 1.68 -7.33 13.24
N ASP A 221 1.01 -8.48 13.38
CA ASP A 221 0.66 -9.12 14.65
C ASP A 221 1.53 -10.36 14.95
N CYS A 222 2.75 -10.38 14.41
CA CYS A 222 3.68 -11.48 14.65
C CYS A 222 4.05 -11.61 16.13
N ARG A 223 3.89 -12.82 16.70
CA ARG A 223 4.21 -13.12 18.11
C ARG A 223 5.63 -13.64 18.25
N PRO A 224 6.44 -13.18 19.22
CA PRO A 224 7.83 -13.60 19.38
C PRO A 224 8.03 -15.12 19.58
N GLN A 225 7.07 -15.81 20.21
CA GLN A 225 7.11 -17.24 20.47
C GLN A 225 6.41 -18.08 19.39
N CYS A 226 6.03 -17.50 18.25
CA CYS A 226 5.35 -18.22 17.19
C CYS A 226 6.29 -19.25 16.54
N VAL A 227 5.85 -20.51 16.44
CA VAL A 227 6.63 -21.60 15.83
C VAL A 227 6.84 -21.42 14.31
N ASN A 228 6.02 -20.59 13.66
CA ASN A 228 6.12 -20.29 12.23
C ASN A 228 7.14 -19.18 11.92
N LEU A 229 7.77 -18.60 12.93
CA LEU A 229 8.70 -17.49 12.77
C LEU A 229 10.09 -17.99 12.35
N ALA A 230 10.58 -17.47 11.22
CA ALA A 230 11.98 -17.51 10.82
C ALA A 230 12.53 -16.07 10.80
N ARG A 231 13.85 -15.96 10.94
CA ARG A 231 14.59 -14.70 10.79
C ARG A 231 15.72 -14.94 9.81
N ILE A 232 15.72 -14.19 8.72
CA ILE A 232 16.80 -14.15 7.73
C ILE A 232 17.70 -12.93 7.97
N ASP A 233 18.89 -12.90 7.38
CA ASP A 233 19.82 -11.76 7.55
C ASP A 233 19.17 -10.42 7.16
N ARG A 234 18.36 -10.40 6.09
CA ARG A 234 17.60 -9.22 5.66
C ARG A 234 16.61 -8.73 6.74
N ASP A 235 15.99 -9.65 7.47
CA ASP A 235 15.11 -9.31 8.59
C ASP A 235 15.91 -8.67 9.72
N ILE A 236 17.09 -9.22 10.02
CA ILE A 236 17.95 -8.72 11.10
C ILE A 236 18.54 -7.36 10.76
N ALA A 237 18.93 -7.11 9.51
CA ALA A 237 19.35 -5.78 9.08
C ALA A 237 18.26 -4.72 9.33
N HIS A 238 16.98 -5.07 9.12
CA HIS A 238 15.86 -4.20 9.45
C HIS A 238 15.71 -3.99 10.97
N VAL A 239 15.83 -5.05 11.77
CA VAL A 239 15.79 -5.00 13.23
C VAL A 239 16.93 -4.14 13.79
N GLU A 240 18.13 -4.25 13.24
CA GLU A 240 19.29 -3.43 13.61
C GLU A 240 19.07 -1.95 13.31
N GLN A 241 18.51 -1.63 12.14
CA GLN A 241 18.14 -0.25 11.81
C GLN A 241 17.12 0.30 12.83
N GLN A 242 16.10 -0.48 13.16
CA GLN A 242 15.08 -0.08 14.13
C GLN A 242 15.65 0.07 15.54
N ALA A 243 16.56 -0.83 15.95
CA ALA A 243 17.24 -0.76 17.23
C ALA A 243 18.14 0.48 17.33
N ARG A 244 18.85 0.85 16.26
CA ARG A 244 19.64 2.09 16.20
C ARG A 244 18.78 3.33 16.37
N HIS A 245 17.69 3.43 15.60
CA HIS A 245 16.76 4.54 15.71
C HIS A 245 16.13 4.64 17.11
N LEU A 246 15.75 3.50 17.70
CA LEU A 246 15.16 3.48 19.04
C LEU A 246 16.19 3.81 20.13
N ALA A 247 17.46 3.48 19.94
CA ALA A 247 18.53 3.86 20.86
C ALA A 247 18.74 5.38 20.92
N GLU A 248 18.61 6.08 19.79
CA GLU A 248 18.63 7.55 19.74
C GLU A 248 17.46 8.15 20.54
N ILE A 249 16.27 7.56 20.40
CA ILE A 249 15.08 7.98 21.13
C ILE A 249 15.23 7.75 22.64
N VAL A 250 15.71 6.57 23.04
CA VAL A 250 15.93 6.23 24.46
C VAL A 250 17.00 7.15 25.09
N ALA A 251 17.95 7.63 24.30
CA ALA A 251 18.97 8.56 24.78
C ALA A 251 18.42 9.99 25.05
N ASP A 252 17.18 10.31 24.65
CA ASP A 252 16.56 11.61 24.89
C ASP A 252 16.23 11.81 26.39
N PRO A 253 16.95 12.72 27.09
CA PRO A 253 16.73 12.95 28.52
C PRO A 253 15.39 13.62 28.83
N LEU A 254 14.68 14.13 27.83
CA LEU A 254 13.39 14.81 27.97
C LEU A 254 12.19 13.86 27.81
N ALA A 255 12.42 12.58 27.53
CA ALA A 255 11.34 11.61 27.36
C ALA A 255 10.58 11.36 28.68
N PRO A 256 9.23 11.42 28.68
CA PRO A 256 8.44 11.07 29.86
C PRO A 256 8.75 9.65 30.38
N PRO A 257 8.79 9.41 31.70
CA PRO A 257 9.27 8.14 32.27
C PRO A 257 8.58 6.87 31.72
N ILE A 258 7.26 6.92 31.52
CA ILE A 258 6.49 5.79 30.99
C ILE A 258 6.86 5.50 29.51
N ARG A 259 7.03 6.55 28.71
CA ARG A 259 7.43 6.44 27.30
C ARG A 259 8.84 5.84 27.21
N HIS A 260 9.75 6.41 27.98
CA HIS A 260 11.15 5.96 28.03
C HIS A 260 11.26 4.50 28.47
N ALA A 261 10.54 4.08 29.52
CA ALA A 261 10.53 2.68 29.96
C ALA A 261 10.02 1.71 28.88
N ARG A 262 8.98 2.10 28.12
CA ARG A 262 8.46 1.31 27.01
C ARG A 262 9.48 1.19 25.87
N GLU A 263 10.12 2.29 25.50
CA GLU A 263 11.14 2.33 24.43
C GLU A 263 12.39 1.54 24.83
N GLN A 264 12.81 1.61 26.10
CA GLN A 264 13.88 0.77 26.64
C GLN A 264 13.55 -0.72 26.59
N HIS A 265 12.32 -1.10 26.95
CA HIS A 265 11.89 -2.49 26.89
C HIS A 265 11.92 -3.01 25.45
N GLU A 266 11.39 -2.22 24.51
CA GLU A 266 11.40 -2.57 23.10
C GLU A 266 12.83 -2.65 22.53
N LEU A 267 13.71 -1.71 22.88
CA LEU A 267 15.13 -1.77 22.49
C LEU A 267 15.81 -3.04 23.01
N THR A 268 15.54 -3.42 24.25
CA THR A 268 16.05 -4.66 24.84
C THR A 268 15.57 -5.88 24.07
N ARG A 269 14.28 -5.90 23.70
CA ARG A 269 13.69 -6.97 22.88
C ARG A 269 14.36 -7.08 21.51
N LEU A 270 14.59 -5.96 20.82
CA LEU A 270 15.25 -5.95 19.50
C LEU A 270 16.71 -6.44 19.61
N LYS A 271 17.45 -6.04 20.64
CA LYS A 271 18.81 -6.54 20.90
C LYS A 271 18.86 -8.04 21.13
N GLN A 272 17.91 -8.59 21.90
CA GLN A 272 17.81 -10.04 22.13
C GLN A 272 17.56 -10.82 20.83
N ILE A 273 16.75 -10.27 19.92
CA ILE A 273 16.48 -10.86 18.61
C ILE A 273 17.77 -10.92 17.77
N ILE A 274 18.53 -9.83 17.72
CA ILE A 274 19.80 -9.75 16.98
C ILE A 274 20.78 -10.80 17.54
N GLU A 275 21.00 -10.78 18.85
CA GLU A 275 21.92 -11.70 19.53
C GLU A 275 21.53 -13.18 19.31
N ALA A 276 20.23 -13.50 19.36
CA ALA A 276 19.75 -14.87 19.12
C ALA A 276 20.03 -15.34 17.69
N HIS A 277 19.92 -14.45 16.70
CA HIS A 277 20.25 -14.77 15.32
C HIS A 277 21.76 -14.94 15.11
N GLU A 278 22.58 -14.04 15.66
CA GLU A 278 24.05 -14.15 15.58
C GLU A 278 24.58 -15.43 16.24
N LYS A 279 24.01 -15.83 17.40
CA LYS A 279 24.37 -17.09 18.06
C LYS A 279 24.07 -18.32 17.21
N GLY A 280 22.98 -18.29 16.45
CA GLY A 280 22.60 -19.37 15.53
C GLY A 280 23.58 -19.53 14.37
N ARG A 281 24.27 -18.45 13.97
CA ARG A 281 25.24 -18.46 12.87
C ARG A 281 26.47 -19.30 13.17
N GLY A 282 26.90 -19.39 14.42
CA GLY A 282 28.04 -20.21 14.84
C GLY A 282 27.74 -21.71 15.00
N GLN A 283 26.48 -22.13 14.82
CA GLN A 283 26.02 -23.51 15.01
C GLN A 283 25.64 -24.22 13.69
N GLN A 284 25.68 -23.49 12.56
CA GLN A 284 25.43 -23.99 11.20
C GLN A 284 26.75 -24.27 10.48
#